data_AF-A0A836MB90-F1
#
_entry.id   AF-A0A836MB90-F1
#
_cell.length_a   1.000
_cell.length_b   1.000
_cell.length_c   1.000
_cell.angle_alpha   90.00
_cell.angle_beta   90.00
_cell.angle_gamma   90.00
#
_symmetry.space_group_name_H-M   'P 1'
#
loop_
_entity.id
_entity.type
_entity.pdbx_description
1 polymer ?
#
loop_
_entity_poly.entity_id
_entity_poly.type
_entity_poly.pdbx_seq_one_letter_code
_entity_poly.pdbx_strand_id
1 'polypeptide(L)' 'ESYKQATYFDLIDFLRLINLTKPPYIFFSSTKSEFIRFIEYMQEDKVDNWQAFDGAKRIVVNTSTSYSGKYEDNLVYKF' A
#
# COMPACT_ATOMS: atom_id res chain seq x y z
N GLU A 1 -0.76 24.23 -13.31
CA GLU A 1 0.40 24.06 -12.39
C GLU A 1 0.24 22.81 -11.50
N SER A 2 -0.20 21.64 -12.01
CA SER A 2 -0.79 20.60 -11.11
C SER A 2 -0.05 19.26 -11.01
N TYR A 3 1.07 19.04 -11.69
CA TYR A 3 1.76 17.74 -11.57
C TYR A 3 3.23 17.85 -11.98
N LYS A 4 3.99 18.73 -11.33
CA LYS A 4 5.45 18.62 -11.38
C LYS A 4 5.85 17.54 -10.38
N GLN A 5 6.12 16.33 -10.89
CA GLN A 5 6.93 15.35 -10.17
C GLN A 5 8.27 16.03 -9.82
N ALA A 6 8.38 16.54 -8.59
CA ALA A 6 9.62 17.16 -8.14
C ALA A 6 10.71 16.09 -7.88
N THR A 7 10.31 14.86 -7.57
CA THR A 7 11.18 13.68 -7.43
C THR A 7 10.37 12.40 -7.71
N TYR A 8 11.02 11.40 -8.32
CA TYR A 8 10.44 10.06 -8.51
C TYR A 8 10.35 9.37 -7.14
N PHE A 9 9.20 8.76 -6.83
CA PHE A 9 9.01 7.98 -5.60
C PHE A 9 9.52 6.56 -5.82
N ASP A 10 10.62 6.21 -5.17
CA ASP A 10 11.28 4.92 -5.36
C ASP A 10 11.03 3.94 -4.20
N LEU A 11 11.71 2.80 -4.26
CA LEU A 11 11.63 1.77 -3.23
C LEU A 11 12.13 2.27 -1.85
N ILE A 12 13.14 3.14 -1.80
CA ILE A 12 13.68 3.64 -0.53
C ILE A 12 12.68 4.61 0.10
N ASP A 13 12.05 5.48 -0.70
CA ASP A 13 10.98 6.35 -0.22
C ASP A 13 9.77 5.55 0.27
N PHE A 14 9.43 4.46 -0.42
CA PHE A 14 8.42 3.51 0.03
C PHE A 14 8.75 2.91 1.40
N LEU A 15 9.93 2.32 1.57
CA LEU A 15 10.34 1.70 2.83
C LEU A 15 10.35 2.72 3.98
N ARG A 16 10.83 3.94 3.73
CA ARG A 16 10.81 5.04 4.71
C ARG A 16 9.38 5.42 5.09
N LEU A 17 8.48 5.55 4.11
CA LEU A 17 7.08 5.84 4.36
C LEU A 17 6.45 4.78 5.26
N ILE A 18 6.65 3.50 4.95
CA ILE A 18 6.10 2.40 5.77
C ILE A 18 6.66 2.45 7.18
N ASN A 19 7.97 2.67 7.35
CA ASN A 19 8.58 2.72 8.69
C ASN A 19 8.10 3.91 9.54
N LEU A 20 7.73 5.03 8.91
CA LEU A 20 7.18 6.21 9.60
C LEU A 20 5.66 6.15 9.80
N THR A 21 4.99 5.17 9.20
CA THR A 21 3.54 5.05 9.25
C THR A 21 3.06 4.69 10.64
N LYS A 22 2.05 5.42 11.12
CA LYS A 22 1.30 5.13 12.35
C LYS A 22 -0.17 5.42 12.10
N PRO A 23 -1.12 4.67 12.70
CA PRO A 23 -2.52 5.05 12.66
C PRO A 23 -2.73 6.50 13.18
N PRO A 24 -3.67 7.26 12.59
CA PRO A 24 -4.57 6.86 11.51
C PRO A 24 -3.93 6.99 10.12
N TYR A 25 -4.24 6.05 9.22
CA TYR A 25 -3.80 6.11 7.82
C TYR A 25 -4.81 5.49 6.86
N ILE A 26 -4.70 5.89 5.58
CA ILE A 26 -5.39 5.28 4.44
C ILE A 26 -4.37 5.18 3.29
N PHE A 27 -4.16 3.98 2.77
CA PHE A 27 -3.34 3.71 1.59
C PHE A 27 -4.20 3.23 0.44
N PHE A 28 -3.83 3.68 -0.75
CA PHE A 28 -4.38 3.20 -2.02
C PHE A 28 -3.28 2.49 -2.78
N SER A 29 -3.54 1.26 -3.22
CA SER A 29 -2.55 0.47 -3.95
C SER A 29 -3.22 -0.38 -5.02
N SER A 30 -2.47 -0.72 -6.07
CA SER A 30 -2.97 -1.53 -7.18
C SER A 30 -2.43 -2.96 -7.15
N THR A 31 -2.98 -3.83 -8.00
CA THR A 31 -2.40 -5.16 -8.25
C THR A 31 -0.96 -5.15 -8.74
N LYS A 32 -0.50 -4.06 -9.35
CA LYS A 32 0.89 -3.92 -9.82
C LYS A 32 1.84 -3.49 -8.71
N SER A 33 1.32 -3.08 -7.55
CA SER A 33 2.15 -2.64 -6.42
C SER A 33 2.54 -3.82 -5.53
N GLU A 34 3.74 -3.78 -4.97
CA GLU A 34 4.20 -4.73 -3.95
C GLU A 34 3.64 -4.42 -2.56
N PHE A 35 2.80 -3.39 -2.40
CA PHE A 35 2.38 -2.88 -1.10
C PHE A 35 1.70 -3.96 -0.25
N ILE A 36 0.69 -4.65 -0.80
CA ILE A 36 -0.05 -5.68 -0.05
C ILE A 36 0.88 -6.82 0.38
N ARG A 37 1.67 -7.35 -0.55
CA ARG A 37 2.63 -8.43 -0.28
C ARG A 37 3.66 -8.02 0.76
N PHE A 38 4.13 -6.77 0.70
CA PHE A 38 5.06 -6.23 1.68
C PHE A 38 4.44 -6.15 3.08
N ILE A 39 3.19 -5.69 3.21
CA ILE A 39 2.50 -5.61 4.50
C ILE A 39 2.18 -7.01 5.07
N GLU A 40 1.86 -7.98 4.21
CA GLU A 40 1.69 -9.39 4.59
C GLU A 40 2.99 -9.96 5.16
N TYR A 41 4.09 -9.87 4.39
CA TYR A 41 5.44 -10.22 4.85
C TYR A 41 5.81 -9.57 6.18
N MET A 42 5.55 -8.26 6.30
CA MET A 42 5.92 -7.48 7.48
C MET A 42 5.22 -7.99 8.73
N GLN A 43 3.94 -8.38 8.60
CA GLN A 43 3.14 -8.93 9.69
C GLN A 43 3.47 -10.39 10.01
N GLU A 44 3.82 -11.20 9.01
CA GLU A 44 4.22 -12.60 9.17
C GLU A 44 5.55 -12.70 9.92
N ASP A 45 6.56 -11.99 9.43
CA ASP A 45 7.93 -12.07 9.94
C ASP A 45 8.20 -11.10 11.10
N LYS A 46 7.19 -10.32 11.50
CA LYS A 46 7.26 -9.36 12.62
C LYS A 46 8.43 -8.39 12.50
N VAL A 47 8.74 -7.96 11.28
CA VAL A 47 9.81 -6.98 11.00
C VAL A 47 9.39 -5.58 11.44
N ASP A 48 10.30 -4.62 11.35
CA ASP A 48 10.11 -3.26 11.87
C ASP A 48 8.76 -2.63 11.47
N ASN A 49 8.11 -2.01 12.46
CA ASN A 49 6.81 -1.32 12.35
C ASN A 49 5.60 -2.21 12.00
N TRP A 50 5.70 -3.55 12.07
CA TRP A 50 4.57 -4.44 11.78
C TRP A 50 3.30 -4.14 12.60
N GLN A 51 3.45 -3.68 13.86
CA GLN A 51 2.33 -3.35 14.75
C GLN A 51 1.48 -2.19 14.24
N ALA A 52 2.06 -1.28 13.45
CA ALA A 52 1.30 -0.20 12.84
C ALA A 52 0.22 -0.76 11.91
N PHE A 53 0.46 -1.92 11.28
CA PHE A 53 -0.43 -2.57 10.32
C PHE A 53 -1.23 -3.75 10.88
N ASP A 54 -0.90 -4.22 12.08
CA ASP A 54 -1.69 -5.26 12.77
C ASP A 54 -3.16 -4.83 12.93
N GLY A 55 -4.10 -5.66 12.48
CA GLY A 55 -5.52 -5.33 12.50
C GLY A 55 -5.95 -4.24 11.51
N ALA A 56 -5.10 -3.87 10.54
CA ALA A 56 -5.50 -3.01 9.44
C ALA A 56 -6.60 -3.67 8.60
N LYS A 57 -7.54 -2.86 8.10
CA LYS A 57 -8.64 -3.33 7.25
C LYS A 57 -8.28 -3.12 5.79
N ARG A 58 -8.60 -4.10 4.95
CA ARG A 58 -8.42 -4.06 3.49
C ARG A 58 -9.78 -4.15 2.80
N ILE A 59 -10.04 -3.23 1.88
CA ILE A 59 -11.16 -3.28 0.94
C ILE A 59 -10.55 -3.49 -0.45
N VAL A 60 -11.03 -4.51 -1.16
CA VAL A 60 -10.61 -4.83 -2.53
C VAL A 60 -11.75 -4.52 -3.48
N VAL A 61 -11.46 -3.70 -4.49
CA VAL A 61 -12.38 -3.39 -5.58
C VAL A 61 -11.84 -4.04 -6.85
N ASN A 62 -12.54 -5.06 -7.33
CA ASN A 62 -12.23 -5.73 -8.58
C ASN A 62 -12.85 -4.92 -9.73
N THR A 63 -12.02 -4.29 -10.56
CA THR A 63 -12.45 -3.56 -11.74
C THR A 63 -11.86 -4.18 -13.00
N SER A 64 -12.65 -4.31 -14.06
CA SER A 64 -12.15 -4.74 -15.36
C SER A 64 -12.11 -3.55 -16.30
N THR A 65 -10.91 -3.17 -16.76
CA THR A 65 -10.76 -2.12 -17.78
C THR A 65 -10.92 -2.69 -19.21
N SER A 66 -10.94 -4.02 -19.38
CA SER A 66 -11.15 -4.72 -20.65
C SER A 66 -11.44 -6.23 -20.46
N TYR A 67 -11.74 -6.96 -21.54
CA TYR A 67 -11.97 -8.42 -21.57
C TYR A 67 -10.79 -9.25 -21.01
N SER A 68 -9.57 -8.71 -21.02
CA SER A 68 -8.35 -9.41 -20.58
C SER A 68 -7.65 -8.80 -19.35
N GLY A 69 -7.99 -7.56 -18.97
CA GLY A 69 -7.34 -6.86 -17.86
C GLY A 69 -8.20 -6.87 -16.60
N LYS A 70 -7.98 -7.84 -15.71
CA LYS A 70 -8.48 -7.77 -14.34
C LYS A 70 -7.53 -6.90 -13.52
N TYR A 71 -8.05 -5.84 -12.90
CA TYR A 71 -7.29 -4.95 -12.03
C TYR A 71 -7.98 -4.90 -10.68
N GLU A 72 -7.21 -5.01 -9.60
CA GLU A 72 -7.72 -4.86 -8.24
C GLU A 72 -7.14 -3.58 -7.65
N ASP A 73 -8.03 -2.71 -7.20
CA ASP A 73 -7.71 -1.57 -6.36
C ASP A 73 -7.87 -1.97 -4.90
N ASN A 74 -6.87 -1.62 -4.10
CA ASN A 74 -6.81 -1.93 -2.68
C ASN A 74 -6.84 -0.63 -1.89
N LEU A 75 -7.74 -0.59 -0.91
CA LEU A 75 -7.76 0.42 0.12
C LEU A 75 -7.40 -0.26 1.44
N VAL A 76 -6.29 0.16 2.06
CA VAL A 76 -5.85 -0.34 3.37
C VAL A 76 -5.92 0.79 4.38
N TYR A 77 -6.58 0.59 5.52
CA TYR A 77 -6.76 1.62 6.52
C TYR A 77 -6.76 1.11 7.94
N LYS A 78 -6.37 1.99 8.87
CA LYS A 78 -6.46 1.78 10.32
C LYS A 78 -6.59 3.14 11.00
N PHE A 79 -7.45 3.22 12.01
CA PHE A 79 -7.69 4.41 12.81
C PHE A 79 -7.26 4.18 14.25
#